data_AF-A0A936ZV78-F1
#
_entry.id   AF-A0A936ZV78-F1
#
_cell.length_a   1.000
_cell.length_b   1.000
_cell.length_c   1.000
_cell.angle_alpha   90.00
_cell.angle_beta   90.00
_cell.angle_gamma   90.00
#
_symmetry.space_group_name_H-M   'P 1'
#
loop_
_entity.id
_entity.type
_entity.pdbx_description
1 polymer ?
#
loop_
_entity_poly.entity_id
_entity_poly.type
_entity_poly.pdbx_seq_one_letter_code
_entity_poly.pdbx_strand_id
1 'polypeptide(L)' 'MIIKAQRNRARRHVLRDNVHRAKRAVKAGLPGAKERLKAHLAARLAYAETGK' A
#
# COMPACT_ATOMS: atom_id res chain seq x y z
N MET A 1 2.53 4.46 -24.79
CA MET A 1 2.51 3.49 -23.67
C MET A 1 3.34 3.90 -22.43
N ILE A 2 4.18 4.93 -22.51
CA ILE A 2 5.07 5.39 -21.41
C ILE A 2 4.28 5.89 -20.19
N ILE A 3 3.20 6.64 -20.41
CA ILE A 3 2.40 7.26 -19.34
C ILE A 3 1.72 6.22 -18.43
N LYS A 4 1.21 5.10 -18.99
CA LYS A 4 0.55 4.03 -18.20
C LYS A 4 1.54 3.31 -17.29
N ALA A 5 2.73 2.99 -17.80
CA ALA A 5 3.78 2.33 -17.02
C ALA A 5 4.29 3.23 -15.87
N GLN A 6 4.49 4.53 -16.13
CA GLN A 6 4.88 5.50 -15.10
C GLN A 6 3.80 5.64 -14.01
N ARG A 7 2.52 5.72 -14.39
CA ARG A 7 1.39 5.79 -13.46
C ARG A 7 1.28 4.54 -12.59
N ASN A 8 1.49 3.36 -13.16
CA ASN A 8 1.52 2.10 -12.42
C ASN A 8 2.70 2.02 -11.44
N ARG A 9 3.88 2.51 -11.85
CA ARG A 9 5.05 2.60 -10.97
C ARG A 9 4.74 3.50 -9.77
N ALA A 10 4.18 4.68 -10.01
CA ALA A 10 3.79 5.62 -8.95
C ALA A 10 2.76 5.00 -7.99
N ARG A 11 1.70 4.35 -8.50
CA ARG A 11 0.71 3.65 -7.67
C ARG A 11 1.35 2.57 -6.79
N ARG A 12 2.24 1.74 -7.34
CA ARG A 12 2.95 0.72 -6.57
C ARG A 12 3.78 1.32 -5.44
N HIS A 13 4.45 2.45 -5.68
CA HIS A 13 5.21 3.16 -4.65
C HIS A 13 4.30 3.68 -3.53
N VAL A 14 3.18 4.32 -3.88
CA VAL A 14 2.21 4.81 -2.89
C VAL A 14 1.67 3.67 -2.03
N LEU A 15 1.28 2.53 -2.64
CA LEU A 15 0.81 1.36 -1.90
C LEU A 15 1.88 0.79 -0.95
N ARG A 16 3.15 0.79 -1.38
CA ARG A 16 4.29 0.40 -0.53
C ARG A 16 4.46 1.33 0.66
N ASP A 17 4.43 2.63 0.42
CA ASP A 17 4.64 3.63 1.47
C ASP A 17 3.50 3.63 2.49
N ASN A 18 2.26 3.40 2.05
CA ASN A 18 1.11 3.24 2.94
C ASN A 18 1.28 2.04 3.88
N VAL A 19 1.73 0.89 3.36
CA VAL A 19 2.05 -0.27 4.20
C VAL A 19 3.16 0.07 5.21
N HIS A 20 4.21 0.78 4.78
CA HIS A 20 5.31 1.17 5.67
C HIS A 20 4.85 2.13 6.77
N ARG A 21 4.03 3.14 6.42
CA ARG A 21 3.42 4.06 7.39
C ARG A 21 2.53 3.31 8.38
N ALA A 22 1.71 2.37 7.91
CA ALA A 22 0.85 1.57 8.77
C ALA A 22 1.65 0.65 9.71
N LYS A 23 2.75 0.05 9.24
CA LYS A 23 3.67 -0.72 10.12
C LYS A 23 4.26 0.16 11.22
N ARG A 24 4.66 1.39 10.89
CA ARG A 24 5.14 2.36 11.90
C ARG A 24 4.05 2.75 12.88
N ALA A 25 2.82 2.95 12.41
CA ALA A 25 1.66 3.22 13.26
C ALA A 25 1.35 2.06 14.23
N VAL A 26 1.47 0.81 13.76
CA VAL A 26 1.34 -0.37 14.62
C VAL A 26 2.44 -0.40 15.68
N LYS A 27 3.68 -0.12 15.30
CA LYS A 27 4.81 -0.05 16.25
C LYS A 27 4.61 1.06 17.29
N ALA A 28 4.02 2.18 16.90
CA ALA A 28 3.68 3.29 17.79
C ALA A 28 2.42 3.04 18.64
N GLY A 29 1.75 1.90 18.50
CA GLY A 29 0.56 1.56 19.30
C GLY A 29 -0.69 2.39 18.96
N LEU A 30 -0.76 2.98 17.76
CA LEU A 30 -1.90 3.83 17.39
C LEU A 30 -3.19 2.99 17.29
N PRO A 31 -4.33 3.52 17.76
CA PRO A 31 -5.60 2.82 17.68
C PRO A 31 -5.97 2.54 16.22
N GLY A 32 -6.50 1.35 15.95
CA GLY A 32 -6.90 0.94 14.60
C GLY A 32 -5.73 0.74 13.61
N ALA A 33 -4.47 0.74 14.06
CA ALA A 33 -3.33 0.62 13.16
C ALA A 33 -3.18 -0.78 12.57
N LYS A 34 -3.59 -1.82 13.30
CA LYS A 34 -3.53 -3.22 12.84
C LYS A 34 -4.51 -3.46 11.69
N GLU A 35 -5.72 -2.94 11.83
CA GLU A 35 -6.80 -2.98 10.83
C GLU A 35 -6.38 -2.22 9.57
N ARG A 36 -5.81 -1.02 9.74
CA ARG A 36 -5.24 -0.24 8.62
C ARG A 36 -4.11 -0.97 7.92
N LEU A 37 -3.21 -1.63 8.67
CA LEU A 37 -2.15 -2.43 8.08
C LEU A 37 -2.70 -3.60 7.26
N LYS A 38 -3.70 -4.31 7.78
CA LYS A 38 -4.37 -5.40 7.06
C LYS A 38 -5.01 -4.90 5.75
N ALA A 39 -5.71 -3.76 5.79
CA ALA A 39 -6.32 -3.16 4.61
C ALA A 39 -5.27 -2.77 3.55
N HIS A 40 -4.15 -2.15 3.94
CA HIS A 40 -3.09 -1.77 2.99
C HIS A 40 -2.35 -2.98 2.41
N LEU A 41 -2.17 -4.05 3.20
CA LEU A 41 -1.60 -5.30 2.69
C LEU A 41 -2.51 -5.94 1.63
N ALA A 42 -3.83 -6.00 1.90
CA ALA A 42 -4.81 -6.50 0.94
C ALA A 42 -4.82 -5.67 -0.36
N ALA A 43 -4.81 -4.33 -0.25
CA ALA A 43 -4.76 -3.44 -1.41
C ALA A 43 -3.49 -3.65 -2.26
N ARG A 44 -2.34 -3.89 -1.62
CA ARG A 44 -1.08 -4.18 -2.32
C ARG A 44 -1.12 -5.53 -3.03
N LEU A 45 -1.68 -6.56 -2.38
CA LEU A 45 -1.87 -7.90 -2.96
C LEU A 45 -2.80 -7.84 -4.17
N ALA A 46 -3.97 -7.23 -4.01
CA ALA A 46 -4.92 -7.04 -5.11
C ALA A 46 -4.28 -6.29 -6.29
N TYR A 47 -3.48 -5.24 -6.03
CA TYR A 47 -2.76 -4.53 -7.10
C TYR A 47 -1.66 -5.37 -7.75
N ALA A 48 -1.02 -6.28 -7.03
CA ALA A 48 -0.02 -7.19 -7.58
C ALA A 48 -0.67 -8.26 -8.47
N GLU A 49 -1.84 -8.76 -8.08
CA GLU A 49 -2.62 -9.76 -8.83
C GLU A 49 -3.29 -9.17 -10.08
N THR A 50 -3.84 -7.96 -9.98
CA THR A 50 -4.68 -7.37 -11.05
C THR A 50 -3.97 -6.31 -11.90
N GLY A 51 -2.88 -5.72 -11.40
CA GLY A 51 -2.11 -4.69 -12.10
C GLY A 51 -2.86 -3.38 -12.37
N LYS A 52 -4.04 -3.16 -11.77
CA LYS A 52 -4.92 -1.99 -11.99
C LYS A 52 -5.21 -1.23 -10.70
#